data_AF-A0A7S2DXI4-F1
#
_entry.id   AF-A0A7S2DXI4-F1
#
_cell.length_a   1.000
_cell.length_b   1.000
_cell.length_c   1.000
_cell.angle_alpha   90.00
_cell.angle_beta   90.00
_cell.angle_gamma   90.00
#
_symmetry.space_group_name_H-M   'P 1'
#
loop_
_entity.id
_entity.type
_entity.pdbx_description
1 polymer ?
#
loop_
_entity_poly.entity_id
_entity_poly.type
_entity_poly.pdbx_seq_one_letter_code
_entity_poly.pdbx_strand_id
1 'polypeptide(L)'
;SSHFGPVRPVDARAPFRTRFYGRLPRSRSMGDEPHHECGFALLRLLKPFEYYEEKYGTRFFGLNRMYLMMEKQRNRGQDGCGIANVKLDMPPGTRYINCEKSIDRDPIKDVFERAQLMAAEKLGRAPPEAKRGNSVDTTWVRENVPFTGELFLGHVRYGTDSDNSIDRC
;
A
#
# COMPACT_ATOMS: atom_id res chain seq x y z
N SER A 1 -43.42 34.35 -15.24
CA SER A 1 -44.11 35.45 -14.54
C SER A 1 -44.81 34.86 -13.33
N SER A 2 -44.12 34.77 -12.18
CA SER A 2 -44.15 35.76 -11.09
C SER A 2 -45.49 35.80 -10.35
N HIS A 3 -45.51 35.31 -9.11
CA HIS A 3 -46.09 36.00 -7.94
C HIS A 3 -45.66 35.27 -6.65
N PHE A 4 -44.47 35.62 -6.15
CA PHE A 4 -44.09 35.45 -4.74
C PHE A 4 -44.49 36.74 -4.02
N GLY A 5 -45.36 36.64 -3.01
CA GLY A 5 -45.70 37.75 -2.12
C GLY A 5 -44.65 37.92 -1.00
N PRO A 6 -44.51 39.12 -0.41
CA PRO A 6 -43.40 39.46 0.48
C PRO A 6 -43.67 39.05 1.93
N VAL A 7 -42.67 38.47 2.60
CA VAL A 7 -42.67 38.26 4.06
C VAL A 7 -41.72 39.29 4.69
N ARG A 8 -42.24 40.03 5.67
CA ARG A 8 -41.60 41.17 6.35
C ARG A 8 -40.43 40.71 7.26
N PRO A 9 -39.43 41.57 7.51
CA PRO A 9 -38.33 41.25 8.42
C PRO A 9 -38.75 41.49 9.87
N VAL A 10 -38.35 40.60 10.77
CA VAL A 10 -38.40 40.84 12.22
C VAL A 10 -36.97 40.87 12.73
N ASP A 11 -36.49 42.08 13.01
CA ASP A 11 -35.28 42.33 13.79
C ASP A 11 -35.68 42.41 15.27
N ALA A 12 -35.04 41.62 16.13
CA ALA A 12 -35.11 41.75 17.58
C ALA A 12 -33.83 41.19 18.22
N ARG A 13 -32.89 42.10 18.50
CA ARG A 13 -31.83 42.02 19.53
C ARG A 13 -32.49 41.65 20.88
N ALA A 14 -31.98 40.84 21.81
CA ALA A 14 -30.66 40.63 22.42
C ALA A 14 -30.79 39.44 23.45
N PRO A 15 -29.88 39.18 24.40
CA PRO A 15 -28.47 38.81 24.30
C PRO A 15 -28.19 37.46 25.01
N PHE A 16 -27.77 36.42 24.30
CA PHE A 16 -27.11 35.27 24.95
C PHE A 16 -25.60 35.36 24.72
N ARG A 17 -24.88 35.72 25.78
CA ARG A 17 -23.41 35.74 25.84
C ARG A 17 -22.85 34.35 25.54
N THR A 18 -22.42 34.11 24.31
CA THR A 18 -21.42 33.08 24.03
C THR A 18 -20.06 33.60 24.50
N ARG A 19 -19.53 33.02 25.58
CA ARG A 19 -18.10 33.17 25.90
C ARG A 19 -17.30 32.54 24.76
N PHE A 20 -16.84 33.38 23.83
CA PHE A 20 -15.72 33.04 22.97
C PHE A 20 -14.47 32.95 23.85
N TYR A 21 -14.08 31.74 24.24
CA TYR A 21 -12.67 31.50 24.54
C TYR A 21 -11.93 31.55 23.22
N GLY A 22 -11.24 32.66 22.96
CA GLY A 22 -10.27 32.77 21.89
C GLY A 22 -9.25 31.65 22.05
N ARG A 23 -9.36 30.61 21.22
CA ARG A 23 -8.31 29.61 21.08
C ARG A 23 -7.23 30.26 20.22
N LEU A 24 -6.06 30.39 20.85
CA LEU A 24 -4.78 30.86 20.33
C LEU A 24 -4.56 30.48 18.85
N PRO A 25 -3.84 31.32 18.07
CA PRO A 25 -3.56 31.01 16.68
C PRO A 25 -2.92 29.63 16.60
N ARG A 26 -3.59 28.70 15.89
CA ARG A 26 -2.92 27.48 15.46
C ARG A 26 -1.82 27.95 14.51
N SER A 27 -0.57 27.92 14.97
CA SER A 27 0.55 27.77 14.06
C SER A 27 0.29 26.47 13.30
N ARG A 28 -0.30 26.59 12.12
CA ARG A 28 -0.02 25.62 11.07
C ARG A 28 1.43 25.90 10.70
N SER A 29 2.38 25.20 11.31
CA SER A 29 3.59 24.87 10.57
C SER A 29 3.10 23.99 9.42
N MET A 30 2.85 24.63 8.28
CA MET A 30 2.77 23.91 7.01
C MET A 30 4.19 23.46 6.70
N GLY A 31 4.40 22.15 6.77
CA GLY A 31 5.68 21.50 6.58
C GLY A 31 6.20 21.00 7.92
N ASP A 32 5.82 19.76 8.27
CA ASP A 32 6.79 18.94 9.01
C ASP A 32 8.03 18.90 8.10
N GLU A 33 9.19 19.30 8.62
CA GLU A 33 10.45 19.12 7.89
C GLU A 33 10.51 17.65 7.42
N PRO A 34 10.92 17.38 6.16
CA PRO A 34 11.22 16.01 5.76
C PRO A 34 12.44 15.58 6.56
N HIS A 35 12.20 15.08 7.78
CA HIS A 35 13.21 14.41 8.56
C HIS A 35 13.76 13.26 7.72
N HIS A 36 15.07 13.03 7.83
CA HIS A 36 15.79 11.93 7.22
C HIS A 36 15.34 10.57 7.80
N GLU A 37 14.07 10.26 7.62
CA GLU A 37 13.36 9.15 8.20
C GLU A 37 12.88 8.25 7.07
N CYS A 38 13.36 7.01 7.07
CA CYS A 38 12.80 5.97 6.22
C CYS A 38 11.29 5.79 6.48
N GLY A 39 10.54 5.44 5.44
CA GLY A 39 9.13 5.05 5.55
C GLY A 39 8.99 3.53 5.60
N PHE A 40 7.97 3.03 6.30
CA PHE A 40 7.59 1.62 6.23
C PHE A 40 6.08 1.46 6.14
N ALA A 41 5.65 0.31 5.61
CA ALA A 41 4.26 -0.09 5.59
C ALA A 41 4.15 -1.58 5.90
N LEU A 42 3.16 -1.95 6.71
CA LEU A 42 2.80 -3.33 6.98
C LEU A 42 1.38 -3.57 6.51
N LEU A 43 1.18 -4.58 5.67
CA LEU A 43 -0.12 -4.97 5.15
C LEU A 43 -0.37 -6.43 5.51
N ARG A 44 -1.45 -6.71 6.24
CA ARG A 44 -1.93 -8.06 6.51
C ARG A 44 -3.32 -8.26 5.91
N LEU A 45 -3.44 -9.25 5.05
CA LEU A 45 -4.72 -9.75 4.55
C LEU A 45 -5.38 -10.60 5.63
N LEU A 46 -6.60 -10.26 6.01
CA LEU A 46 -7.35 -10.91 7.10
C LEU A 46 -8.36 -11.96 6.59
N LYS A 47 -8.59 -12.00 5.28
CA LYS A 47 -9.46 -12.98 4.64
C LYS A 47 -8.61 -14.02 3.89
N PRO A 48 -9.17 -15.19 3.57
CA PRO A 48 -8.51 -16.16 2.70
C PRO A 48 -8.19 -15.56 1.33
N PHE A 49 -7.20 -16.13 0.64
CA PHE A 49 -6.73 -15.63 -0.65
C PHE A 49 -7.86 -15.60 -1.70
N GLU A 50 -8.70 -16.65 -1.72
CA GLU A 50 -9.83 -16.84 -2.62
C GLU A 50 -10.81 -15.65 -2.56
N TYR A 51 -11.06 -15.14 -1.35
CA TYR A 51 -11.96 -14.00 -1.15
C TYR A 51 -11.51 -12.76 -1.93
N TYR A 52 -10.21 -12.50 -1.99
CA TYR A 52 -9.69 -11.32 -2.69
C TYR A 52 -9.72 -11.51 -4.21
N GLU A 53 -9.48 -12.73 -4.70
CA GLU A 53 -9.59 -13.02 -6.13
C GLU A 53 -11.04 -12.86 -6.60
N GLU A 54 -12.02 -13.43 -5.89
CA GLU A 54 -13.44 -13.33 -6.23
C GLU A 54 -13.96 -11.89 -6.15
N LYS A 55 -13.59 -11.17 -5.08
CA LYS A 55 -14.10 -9.83 -4.84
C LYS A 55 -13.48 -8.75 -5.72
N TYR A 56 -12.18 -8.85 -6.00
CA TYR A 56 -11.42 -7.81 -6.71
C TYR A 56 -10.98 -8.21 -8.12
N GLY A 57 -11.24 -9.45 -8.54
CA GLY A 57 -10.87 -9.95 -9.86
C GLY A 57 -9.36 -10.09 -10.07
N THR A 58 -8.57 -10.11 -9.01
CA THR A 58 -7.11 -10.20 -9.10
C THR A 58 -6.51 -11.02 -7.96
N ARG A 59 -5.57 -11.89 -8.34
CA ARG A 59 -4.72 -12.68 -7.44
C ARG A 59 -3.63 -11.86 -6.76
N PHE A 60 -3.35 -10.67 -7.27
CA PHE A 60 -2.28 -9.79 -6.81
C PHE A 60 -2.80 -8.62 -5.99
N PHE A 61 -3.97 -8.76 -5.37
CA PHE A 61 -4.58 -7.69 -4.57
C PHE A 61 -3.64 -7.16 -3.49
N GLY A 62 -2.97 -8.05 -2.74
CA GLY A 62 -2.01 -7.68 -1.69
C GLY A 62 -0.85 -6.87 -2.25
N LEU A 63 -0.22 -7.36 -3.32
CA LEU A 63 0.89 -6.68 -3.99
C LEU A 63 0.49 -5.30 -4.53
N ASN A 64 -0.66 -5.20 -5.18
CA ASN A 64 -1.18 -3.93 -5.72
C ASN A 64 -1.52 -2.93 -4.61
N ARG A 65 -2.09 -3.40 -3.49
CA ARG A 65 -2.35 -2.55 -2.33
C ARG A 65 -1.06 -2.09 -1.66
N MET A 66 -0.08 -2.97 -1.57
CA MET A 66 1.22 -2.66 -1.02
C MET A 66 1.92 -1.58 -1.85
N TYR A 67 1.87 -1.66 -3.19
CA TYR A 67 2.40 -0.63 -4.09
C TYR A 67 1.83 0.76 -3.76
N LEU A 68 0.50 0.87 -3.64
CA LEU A 68 -0.16 2.13 -3.30
C LEU A 68 0.23 2.66 -1.91
N MET A 69 0.50 1.77 -0.95
CA MET A 69 0.96 2.17 0.38
C MET A 69 2.40 2.68 0.34
N MET A 70 3.26 2.06 -0.46
CA MET A 70 4.65 2.48 -0.65
C MET A 70 4.74 3.81 -1.39
N GLU A 71 3.93 4.02 -2.43
CA GLU A 71 3.83 5.30 -3.14
C GLU A 71 3.47 6.46 -2.21
N LYS A 72 2.60 6.23 -1.22
CA LYS A 72 2.28 7.24 -0.19
C LYS A 72 3.48 7.59 0.69
N GLN A 73 4.44 6.67 0.85
CA GLN A 73 5.67 6.89 1.61
C GLN A 73 6.83 7.41 0.74
N ARG A 74 6.65 7.60 -0.57
CA ARG A 74 7.72 8.04 -1.51
C ARG A 74 8.49 9.28 -1.06
N ASN A 75 7.83 10.20 -0.36
CA ASN A 75 8.48 11.42 0.15
C ASN A 75 9.33 11.20 1.41
N ARG A 76 9.33 9.98 1.97
CA ARG A 76 10.14 9.54 3.11
C ARG A 76 11.35 8.68 2.70
N GLY A 77 11.56 8.45 1.42
CA GLY A 77 12.69 7.65 0.96
C GLY A 77 12.70 7.49 -0.55
N GLN A 78 13.79 7.92 -1.17
CA GLN A 78 13.98 7.87 -2.63
C GLN A 78 15.27 7.12 -3.01
N ASP A 79 16.14 6.83 -2.05
CA ASP A 79 17.46 6.24 -2.30
C ASP A 79 17.41 4.72 -2.42
N GLY A 80 16.35 4.11 -1.90
CA GLY A 80 16.11 2.69 -2.03
C GLY A 80 14.73 2.24 -1.53
N CYS A 81 14.37 1.01 -1.86
CA CYS A 81 13.10 0.38 -1.49
C CYS A 81 13.32 -1.11 -1.27
N GLY A 82 12.60 -1.69 -0.31
CA GLY A 82 12.52 -3.12 -0.09
C GLY A 82 11.08 -3.55 0.17
N ILE A 83 10.72 -4.74 -0.32
CA ILE A 83 9.48 -5.43 0.06
C ILE A 83 9.79 -6.85 0.49
N ALA A 84 9.07 -7.32 1.50
CA ALA A 84 9.01 -8.70 1.92
C ALA A 84 7.55 -9.16 1.88
N ASN A 85 7.30 -10.35 1.36
CA ASN A 85 6.01 -11.03 1.41
C ASN A 85 6.18 -12.38 2.11
N VAL A 86 5.28 -12.66 3.05
CA VAL A 86 5.24 -13.90 3.80
C VAL A 86 3.90 -14.57 3.56
N LYS A 87 3.96 -15.84 3.16
CA LYS A 87 2.83 -16.76 3.06
C LYS A 87 2.67 -17.49 4.39
N LEU A 88 1.47 -17.45 4.94
CA LEU A 88 1.12 -18.10 6.19
C LEU A 88 0.62 -19.53 5.92
N ASP A 89 0.77 -20.40 6.92
CA ASP A 89 0.22 -21.76 6.90
C ASP A 89 0.64 -22.55 5.63
N MET A 90 1.93 -22.48 5.31
CA MET A 90 2.53 -23.21 4.20
C MET A 90 3.04 -24.58 4.65
N PRO A 91 2.90 -25.64 3.83
CA PRO A 91 3.48 -26.93 4.14
C PRO A 91 5.02 -26.85 4.22
N PRO A 92 5.65 -27.72 5.03
CA PRO A 92 7.10 -27.79 5.11
C PRO A 92 7.75 -28.05 3.74
N GLY A 93 8.87 -27.38 3.48
CA GLY A 93 9.59 -27.50 2.20
C GLY A 93 9.11 -26.55 1.10
N THR A 94 8.02 -25.80 1.31
CA THR A 94 7.57 -24.78 0.36
C THR A 94 8.20 -23.42 0.67
N ARG A 95 8.58 -22.68 -0.38
CA ARG A 95 9.07 -21.31 -0.21
C ARG A 95 7.92 -20.40 0.23
N TYR A 96 8.05 -19.82 1.42
CA TYR A 96 7.02 -18.99 2.03
C TYR A 96 7.43 -17.52 2.24
N ILE A 97 8.72 -17.16 2.02
CA ILE A 97 9.21 -15.78 2.09
C ILE A 97 9.78 -15.36 0.74
N ASN A 98 9.34 -14.20 0.25
CA ASN A 98 9.87 -13.52 -0.92
C ASN A 98 10.32 -12.11 -0.51
N CYS A 99 11.56 -11.75 -0.83
CA CYS A 99 12.09 -10.40 -0.57
C CYS A 99 12.66 -9.84 -1.86
N GLU A 100 12.41 -8.55 -2.12
CA GLU A 100 13.02 -7.80 -3.22
C GLU A 100 13.47 -6.43 -2.73
N LYS A 101 14.62 -5.97 -3.23
CA LYS A 101 15.24 -4.70 -2.85
C LYS A 101 15.77 -3.98 -4.08
N SER A 102 15.71 -2.66 -4.10
CA SER A 102 16.26 -1.82 -5.16
C SER A 102 16.89 -0.55 -4.60
N ILE A 103 17.87 -0.05 -5.33
CA ILE A 103 18.50 1.26 -5.17
C ILE A 103 18.52 2.03 -6.51
N ASP A 104 17.72 1.58 -7.48
CA ASP A 104 17.58 2.25 -8.76
C ASP A 104 16.92 3.63 -8.61
N ARG A 105 16.93 4.43 -9.69
CA ARG A 105 16.39 5.79 -9.71
C ARG A 105 14.94 5.90 -9.23
N ASP A 106 14.12 4.88 -9.48
CA ASP A 106 12.75 4.79 -8.96
C ASP A 106 12.58 3.44 -8.27
N PRO A 107 13.07 3.29 -7.03
CA PRO A 107 13.27 1.99 -6.42
C PRO A 107 11.94 1.34 -6.02
N ILE A 108 10.90 2.13 -5.73
CA ILE A 108 9.55 1.61 -5.52
C ILE A 108 9.07 0.96 -6.81
N LYS A 109 9.08 1.69 -7.93
CA LYS A 109 8.61 1.16 -9.21
C LYS A 109 9.38 -0.10 -9.62
N ASP A 110 10.70 -0.07 -9.55
CA ASP A 110 11.55 -1.21 -9.91
C ASP A 110 11.21 -2.46 -9.09
N VAL A 111 11.13 -2.34 -7.76
CA VAL A 111 10.81 -3.48 -6.87
C VAL A 111 9.46 -4.11 -7.23
N PHE A 112 8.43 -3.29 -7.47
CA PHE A 112 7.10 -3.80 -7.78
C PHE A 112 7.00 -4.37 -9.19
N GLU A 113 7.69 -3.80 -10.18
CA GLU A 113 7.77 -4.36 -11.54
C GLU A 113 8.46 -5.73 -11.50
N ARG A 114 9.59 -5.87 -10.80
CA ARG A 114 10.28 -7.17 -10.64
C ARG A 114 9.41 -8.20 -9.89
N ALA A 115 8.74 -7.79 -8.82
CA ALA A 115 7.80 -8.64 -8.09
C ALA A 115 6.65 -9.14 -8.98
N GLN A 116 6.04 -8.24 -9.76
CA GLN A 116 4.98 -8.59 -10.71
C GLN A 116 5.47 -9.50 -11.83
N LEU A 117 6.65 -9.23 -12.38
CA LEU A 117 7.24 -10.06 -13.43
C LEU A 117 7.49 -11.48 -12.94
N MET A 118 8.14 -11.66 -11.79
CA MET A 118 8.37 -12.99 -11.20
C MET A 118 7.05 -13.74 -10.95
N ALA A 119 6.02 -13.03 -10.48
CA ALA A 119 4.73 -13.62 -10.23
C ALA A 119 4.02 -14.04 -11.53
N ALA A 120 4.03 -13.16 -12.54
CA ALA A 120 3.45 -13.43 -13.85
C ALA A 120 4.16 -14.56 -14.60
N GLU A 121 5.49 -14.59 -14.58
CA GLU A 121 6.28 -15.65 -15.20
C GLU A 121 5.99 -17.01 -14.56
N LYS A 122 5.95 -17.06 -13.22
CA LYS A 122 5.68 -18.30 -12.50
C LYS A 122 4.25 -18.79 -12.77
N LEU A 123 3.29 -17.88 -12.82
CA LEU A 123 1.90 -18.19 -13.16
C LEU A 123 1.75 -18.66 -14.61
N GLY A 124 2.46 -18.04 -15.56
CA GLY A 124 2.45 -18.42 -16.98
C GLY A 124 3.08 -19.79 -17.25
N ARG A 125 3.99 -20.22 -16.38
CA ARG A 125 4.61 -21.57 -16.39
C ARG A 125 3.86 -22.59 -15.54
N ALA A 126 2.61 -22.30 -15.14
CA ALA A 126 1.80 -23.26 -14.40
C ALA A 126 1.62 -24.55 -15.22
N PRO A 127 1.88 -25.72 -14.61
CA PRO A 127 1.80 -26.98 -15.34
C PRO A 127 0.32 -27.36 -15.57
N PRO A 128 0.01 -28.25 -16.52
CA PRO A 128 -1.37 -28.60 -16.87
C PRO A 128 -2.22 -29.07 -15.68
N GLU A 129 -1.63 -29.80 -14.74
CA GLU A 129 -2.27 -30.29 -13.52
C GLU A 129 -2.69 -29.18 -12.54
N ALA A 130 -2.07 -28.00 -12.65
CA ALA A 130 -2.44 -26.83 -11.86
C ALA A 130 -3.65 -26.08 -12.46
N LYS A 131 -4.13 -26.46 -13.65
CA LYS A 131 -5.24 -25.77 -14.31
C LYS A 131 -6.60 -26.31 -13.83
N ARG A 132 -7.53 -25.39 -13.61
CA ARG A 132 -8.95 -25.64 -13.28
C ARG A 132 -9.81 -24.93 -14.33
N GLY A 133 -10.15 -25.65 -15.40
CA GLY A 133 -10.81 -25.03 -16.55
C GLY A 133 -9.90 -24.00 -17.22
N ASN A 134 -10.36 -22.74 -17.29
CA ASN A 134 -9.61 -21.64 -17.91
C ASN A 134 -8.72 -20.86 -16.92
N SER A 135 -8.62 -21.30 -15.66
CA SER A 135 -7.82 -20.63 -14.62
C SER A 135 -6.81 -21.58 -13.97
N VAL A 136 -5.92 -21.03 -13.16
CA VAL A 136 -4.97 -21.81 -12.33
C VAL A 136 -5.56 -21.97 -10.93
N ASP A 137 -5.43 -23.18 -10.39
CA ASP A 137 -5.88 -23.56 -9.04
C ASP A 137 -5.26 -22.64 -7.99
N THR A 138 -6.11 -22.13 -7.10
CA THR A 138 -5.72 -21.16 -6.08
C THR A 138 -4.70 -21.70 -5.10
N THR A 139 -4.80 -22.98 -4.73
CA THR A 139 -3.85 -23.65 -3.84
C THR A 139 -2.47 -23.68 -4.48
N TRP A 140 -2.42 -24.04 -5.77
CA TRP A 140 -1.16 -24.05 -6.52
C TRP A 140 -0.57 -22.65 -6.62
N VAL A 141 -1.38 -21.62 -6.87
CA VAL A 141 -0.94 -20.22 -6.92
C VAL A 141 -0.33 -19.79 -5.58
N ARG A 142 -1.04 -20.04 -4.48
CA ARG A 142 -0.57 -19.73 -3.13
C ARG A 142 0.74 -20.44 -2.83
N GLU A 143 0.91 -21.70 -3.24
CA GLU A 143 2.14 -22.46 -3.00
C GLU A 143 3.32 -22.03 -3.87
N ASN A 144 3.09 -21.76 -5.14
CA ASN A 144 4.18 -21.71 -6.12
C ASN A 144 4.49 -20.30 -6.63
N VAL A 145 3.51 -19.41 -6.66
CA VAL A 145 3.67 -18.06 -7.22
C VAL A 145 4.23 -17.12 -6.15
N PRO A 146 5.30 -16.36 -6.41
CA PRO A 146 5.82 -15.40 -5.43
C PRO A 146 4.87 -14.22 -5.24
N PHE A 147 4.98 -13.51 -4.10
CA PHE A 147 4.19 -12.30 -3.80
C PHE A 147 2.66 -12.50 -3.73
N THR A 148 2.22 -13.72 -3.43
CA THR A 148 0.80 -14.09 -3.22
C THR A 148 0.45 -14.37 -1.75
N GLY A 149 1.35 -14.11 -0.82
CA GLY A 149 1.13 -14.32 0.62
C GLY A 149 0.28 -13.24 1.30
N GLU A 150 -0.06 -13.48 2.55
CA GLU A 150 -1.02 -12.69 3.33
C GLU A 150 -0.37 -11.50 4.03
N LEU A 151 0.94 -11.56 4.31
CA LEU A 151 1.66 -10.51 5.01
C LEU A 151 2.68 -9.85 4.10
N PHE A 152 2.64 -8.52 4.02
CA PHE A 152 3.64 -7.72 3.32
C PHE A 152 4.25 -6.72 4.29
N LEU A 153 5.56 -6.54 4.19
CA LEU A 153 6.32 -5.47 4.81
C LEU A 153 7.04 -4.72 3.70
N GLY A 154 6.97 -3.40 3.69
CA GLY A 154 7.73 -2.57 2.77
C GLY A 154 8.47 -1.48 3.53
N HIS A 155 9.62 -1.11 2.97
CA HIS A 155 10.53 -0.12 3.51
C HIS A 155 11.01 0.78 2.36
N VAL A 156 10.93 2.10 2.53
CA VAL A 156 11.58 3.08 1.65
C VAL A 156 12.69 3.74 2.43
N ARG A 157 13.86 3.80 1.81
CA ARG A 157 15.07 4.28 2.46
C ARG A 157 15.35 5.73 2.08
N TYR A 158 15.67 6.53 3.08
CA TYR A 158 16.39 7.78 2.92
C TYR A 158 17.87 7.54 3.26
N GLY A 159 18.75 7.74 2.30
CA GLY A 159 20.19 7.55 2.41
C GLY A 159 20.83 8.78 3.04
N THR A 160 21.33 8.65 4.27
CA THR A 160 22.15 9.69 4.93
C THR A 160 23.65 9.48 4.75
N ASP A 161 24.05 8.30 4.28
CA ASP A 161 25.44 7.89 4.15
C ASP A 161 25.89 7.94 2.69
N SER A 162 27.18 8.24 2.45
CA SER A 162 27.79 8.33 1.12
C SER A 162 27.89 7.01 0.35
N ASP A 163 27.39 5.91 0.91
CA ASP A 163 27.41 4.56 0.35
C ASP A 163 25.97 4.06 0.15
N ASN A 164 25.54 4.01 -1.11
CA ASN A 164 24.23 3.47 -1.49
C ASN A 164 24.40 2.01 -1.96
N SER A 165 24.27 1.07 -1.02
CA SER A 165 24.35 -0.36 -1.29
C SER A 165 23.03 -1.06 -1.00
N ILE A 166 22.74 -2.11 -1.78
CA ILE A 166 21.50 -2.89 -1.66
C ILE A 166 21.35 -3.60 -0.31
N ASP A 167 22.45 -3.84 0.40
CA ASP A 167 22.46 -4.44 1.73
C ASP A 167 21.97 -3.49 2.83
N ARG A 168 21.96 -2.18 2.56
CA ARG A 168 21.44 -1.16 3.48
C ARG A 168 19.94 -0.87 3.30
N CYS A 169 19.27 -1.53 2.35
CA CYS A 169 17.83 -1.45 2.11
C CYS A 169 17.03 -2.48 2.93
#